data_AF-A0A7X8Z8A0-F1
#
_entry.id   AF-A0A7X8Z8A0-F1
#
_cell.length_a   1.000
_cell.length_b   1.000
_cell.length_c   1.000
_cell.angle_alpha   90.00
_cell.angle_beta   90.00
_cell.angle_gamma   90.00
#
_symmetry.space_group_name_H-M   'P 1'
#
loop_
_entity.id
_entity.type
_entity.pdbx_description
1 polymer ?
#
loop_
_entity_poly.entity_id
_entity_poly.type
_entity_poly.pdbx_seq_one_letter_code
_entity_poly.pdbx_strand_id
1 'polypeptide(L)'
;MGKNIADIKLDRRLYDQARGEKVTLTQLLERMDPSPEGSPLDAFERQLKRLGIKTKTIYRPNGDVIYADALDAFYRTEESAVLFPEFISRTVREAIVQDTMLPYLIGQNTVINGDSYRSYYVDDQPSKQKKRRVTEAAELPRVSIKGREQTVKIYKFGRAIESSYEALRRMQIDMLAIHVRRIAMEVAKDKVEEIIDVIKNGDGNNNAAPVLKMKADLDGDATVGSLSTKGFLLYLMEFEEFPCNTLVAAKDAFIQLVLANIPNLSTTDLLKLLAQGTTVGISLSAPQLPSGDVRLFWHKDVPSLQIYGVNRQYAIEQVTEAGSDISESDKFITRQTSVLTISENNGYSKVFNEATKILNINA
;
A
#
# COMPACT_ATOMS: atom_id res chain seq x y z
N MET A 1 -22.81 30.78 1.76
CA MET A 1 -23.37 30.64 3.12
C MET A 1 -22.61 29.51 3.80
N GLY A 2 -21.70 29.83 4.72
CA GLY A 2 -20.92 28.82 5.43
C GLY A 2 -21.82 28.13 6.45
N LYS A 3 -22.01 26.82 6.30
CA LYS A 3 -22.54 25.98 7.38
C LYS A 3 -21.62 26.23 8.59
N ASN A 4 -22.18 26.61 9.74
CA ASN A 4 -21.41 26.72 10.98
C ASN A 4 -20.70 25.39 11.21
N ILE A 5 -19.37 25.43 11.39
CA ILE A 5 -18.58 24.24 11.75
C ILE A 5 -19.18 23.72 13.05
N ALA A 6 -19.57 22.43 13.09
CA ALA A 6 -20.20 21.89 14.28
C ALA A 6 -19.24 22.00 15.47
N ASP A 7 -19.77 22.40 16.62
CA ASP A 7 -18.98 22.46 17.84
C ASP A 7 -18.82 21.07 18.45
N ILE A 8 -17.91 20.28 17.87
CA ILE A 8 -17.57 18.96 18.35
C ILE A 8 -16.59 19.11 19.51
N LYS A 9 -16.95 18.57 20.68
CA LYS A 9 -16.05 18.45 21.82
C LYS A 9 -14.98 17.41 21.49
N LEU A 10 -13.74 17.87 21.29
CA LEU A 10 -12.61 17.01 20.97
C LEU A 10 -12.01 16.46 22.27
N ASP A 11 -12.27 15.18 22.55
CA ASP A 11 -11.68 14.49 23.70
C ASP A 11 -11.00 13.18 23.27
N ARG A 12 -10.18 12.62 24.19
CA ARG A 12 -9.48 11.35 23.92
C ARG A 12 -10.43 10.17 23.71
N ARG A 13 -11.67 10.25 24.21
CA ARG A 13 -12.69 9.19 24.08
C ARG A 13 -13.13 9.00 22.62
N LEU A 14 -12.98 10.02 21.77
CA LEU A 14 -13.19 9.87 20.34
C LEU A 14 -12.29 8.79 19.71
N TYR A 15 -11.08 8.58 20.21
CA TYR A 15 -10.22 7.49 19.73
C TYR A 15 -10.74 6.11 20.16
N ASP A 16 -11.29 5.98 21.37
CA ASP A 16 -11.91 4.74 21.83
C ASP A 16 -13.16 4.40 21.00
N GLN A 17 -13.97 5.41 20.69
CA GLN A 17 -15.14 5.26 19.82
C GLN A 17 -14.73 4.88 18.39
N ALA A 18 -13.74 5.56 17.82
CA ALA A 18 -13.20 5.27 16.49
C ALA A 18 -12.69 3.83 16.40
N ARG A 19 -11.98 3.35 17.44
CA ARG A 19 -11.51 1.97 17.55
C ARG A 19 -12.66 0.97 17.62
N GLY A 20 -13.69 1.26 18.42
CA GLY A 20 -14.89 0.40 18.53
C GLY A 20 -15.66 0.28 17.21
N GLU A 21 -15.75 1.36 16.45
CA GLU A 21 -16.44 1.41 15.15
C GLU A 21 -15.55 0.98 13.95
N LYS A 22 -14.27 0.64 14.19
CA LYS A 22 -13.27 0.30 13.16
C LYS A 22 -13.12 1.37 12.07
N VAL A 23 -13.15 2.64 12.46
CA VAL A 23 -12.98 3.80 11.58
C VAL A 23 -11.86 4.70 12.08
N THR A 24 -11.30 5.54 11.20
CA THR A 24 -10.29 6.51 11.63
C THR A 24 -10.94 7.73 12.27
N LEU A 25 -10.20 8.53 13.04
CA LEU A 25 -10.79 9.72 13.68
C LEU A 25 -11.39 10.68 12.64
N THR A 26 -10.72 10.87 11.49
CA THR A 26 -11.28 11.67 10.38
C THR A 26 -12.65 11.15 9.92
N GLN A 27 -12.82 9.82 9.79
CA GLN A 27 -14.10 9.22 9.37
C GLN A 27 -15.18 9.37 10.44
N LEU A 28 -14.81 9.25 11.72
CA LEU A 28 -15.73 9.49 12.83
C LEU A 28 -16.19 10.95 12.85
N LEU A 29 -15.27 11.90 12.68
CA LEU A 29 -15.59 13.33 12.60
C LEU A 29 -16.49 13.62 11.39
N GLU A 30 -16.27 12.95 10.26
CA GLU A 30 -17.10 13.09 9.07
C GLU A 30 -18.51 12.53 9.27
N ARG A 31 -18.69 11.50 10.10
CA ARG A 31 -20.02 11.01 10.50
C ARG A 31 -20.74 12.00 11.43
N MET A 32 -20.01 12.66 12.32
CA MET A 32 -20.56 13.61 13.29
C MET A 32 -20.92 14.96 12.65
N ASP A 33 -20.06 15.46 11.77
CA ASP A 33 -20.26 16.68 11.00
C ASP A 33 -19.94 16.40 9.53
N PRO A 34 -20.90 15.88 8.74
CA PRO A 34 -20.68 15.59 7.32
C PRO A 34 -20.34 16.84 6.52
N SER A 35 -19.27 16.75 5.75
CA SER A 35 -18.79 17.82 4.90
C SER A 35 -19.81 18.12 3.80
N PRO A 36 -20.14 19.40 3.56
CA PRO A 36 -21.02 19.78 2.46
C PRO A 36 -20.48 19.29 1.12
N GLU A 37 -21.39 18.93 0.22
CA GLU A 37 -21.05 18.52 -1.14
C GLU A 37 -20.22 19.61 -1.84
N GLY A 38 -19.03 19.25 -2.35
CA GLY A 38 -18.09 20.20 -2.98
C GLY A 38 -17.23 21.02 -2.01
N SER A 39 -17.26 20.75 -0.70
CA SER A 39 -16.34 21.38 0.26
C SER A 39 -14.89 20.96 -0.04
N PRO A 40 -13.93 21.90 -0.14
CA PRO A 40 -12.52 21.57 -0.31
C PRO A 40 -11.86 21.07 0.98
N LEU A 41 -12.55 21.18 2.13
CA LEU A 41 -12.06 20.76 3.45
C LEU A 41 -12.97 19.67 4.01
N ASP A 42 -12.36 18.60 4.51
CA ASP A 42 -13.06 17.56 5.26
C ASP A 42 -13.35 17.97 6.72
N ALA A 43 -14.05 17.13 7.48
CA ALA A 43 -14.35 17.41 8.89
C ALA A 43 -13.10 17.68 9.73
N PHE A 44 -12.01 16.93 9.52
CA PHE A 44 -10.76 17.11 10.26
C PHE A 44 -10.10 18.46 9.96
N GLU A 45 -9.98 18.82 8.69
CA GLU A 45 -9.41 20.10 8.26
C GLU A 45 -10.27 21.29 8.69
N ARG A 46 -11.60 21.11 8.78
CA ARG A 46 -12.50 22.10 9.39
C ARG A 46 -12.25 22.28 10.88
N GLN A 47 -11.97 21.21 11.63
CA GLN A 47 -11.58 21.31 13.04
C GLN A 47 -10.23 22.02 13.22
N LEU A 48 -9.24 21.74 12.36
CA LEU A 48 -7.96 22.48 12.35
C LEU A 48 -8.19 23.97 12.07
N LYS A 49 -9.04 24.30 11.09
CA LYS A 49 -9.39 25.68 10.76
C LYS A 49 -10.12 26.38 11.91
N ARG A 50 -11.03 25.69 12.60
CA ARG A 50 -11.75 26.20 13.80
C ARG A 50 -10.76 26.59 14.90
N LEU A 51 -9.75 25.76 15.13
CA LEU A 51 -8.74 25.97 16.17
C LEU A 51 -7.57 26.85 15.71
N GLY A 52 -7.61 27.36 14.46
CA GLY A 52 -6.59 28.25 13.91
C GLY A 52 -5.22 27.59 13.77
N ILE A 53 -5.18 26.31 13.40
CA ILE A 53 -3.96 25.54 13.16
C ILE A 53 -3.72 25.44 11.65
N LYS A 54 -2.59 25.96 11.18
CA LYS A 54 -2.17 25.91 9.77
C LYS A 54 -1.09 24.84 9.61
N THR A 55 -1.43 23.76 8.91
CA THR A 55 -0.53 22.60 8.77
C THR A 55 0.41 22.69 7.57
N LYS A 56 0.09 23.52 6.57
CA LYS A 56 0.84 23.65 5.32
C LYS A 56 1.09 25.12 5.01
N THR A 57 2.28 25.41 4.50
CA THR A 57 2.58 26.71 3.90
C THR A 57 1.85 26.83 2.56
N ILE A 58 1.02 27.85 2.40
CA ILE A 58 0.21 28.08 1.18
C ILE A 58 0.70 29.36 0.51
N TYR A 59 1.17 29.21 -0.73
CA TYR A 59 1.48 30.32 -1.62
C TYR A 59 0.25 30.65 -2.44
N ARG A 60 -0.28 31.87 -2.31
CA ARG A 60 -1.43 32.31 -3.08
C ARG A 60 -0.98 32.97 -4.40
N PRO A 61 -1.80 32.87 -5.47
CA PRO A 61 -1.49 33.50 -6.75
C PRO A 61 -1.30 35.03 -6.69
N ASN A 62 -1.84 35.69 -5.66
CA ASN A 62 -1.73 37.12 -5.42
C ASN A 62 -0.40 37.53 -4.72
N GLY A 63 0.50 36.58 -4.43
CA GLY A 63 1.77 36.82 -3.75
C GLY A 63 1.72 36.69 -2.22
N ASP A 64 0.55 36.46 -1.62
CA ASP A 64 0.45 36.23 -0.18
C ASP A 64 0.99 34.85 0.20
N VAL A 65 1.80 34.79 1.26
CA VAL A 65 2.29 33.54 1.84
C VAL A 65 1.67 33.34 3.22
N ILE A 66 0.96 32.23 3.39
CA ILE A 66 0.51 31.77 4.70
C ILE A 66 1.48 30.69 5.14
N TYR A 67 2.33 30.99 6.12
CA TYR A 67 3.23 30.01 6.71
C TYR A 67 2.47 28.99 7.55
N ALA A 68 2.97 27.76 7.56
CA ALA A 68 2.57 26.75 8.53
C ALA A 68 2.91 27.21 9.96
N ASP A 69 2.05 26.85 10.91
CA ASP A 69 2.32 27.10 12.31
C ASP A 69 3.42 26.16 12.83
N ALA A 70 4.02 26.54 13.96
CA ALA A 70 4.87 25.62 14.73
C ALA A 70 4.02 24.51 15.37
N LEU A 71 4.64 23.37 15.66
CA LEU A 71 3.99 22.23 16.30
C LEU A 71 3.26 22.60 17.60
N ASP A 72 3.74 23.62 18.31
CA ASP A 72 3.09 24.17 19.50
C ASP A 72 1.61 24.55 19.30
N ALA A 73 1.18 24.83 18.07
CA ALA A 73 -0.21 25.13 17.76
C ALA A 73 -1.18 24.01 18.15
N PHE A 74 -0.75 22.74 18.08
CA PHE A 74 -1.55 21.60 18.54
C PHE A 74 -1.68 21.52 20.06
N TYR A 75 -0.75 22.12 20.80
CA TYR A 75 -0.69 22.03 22.27
C TYR A 75 -1.22 23.30 22.97
N ARG A 76 -1.85 24.23 22.23
CA ARG A 76 -2.46 25.44 22.80
C ARG A 76 -3.63 25.11 23.74
N THR A 77 -4.39 24.06 23.44
CA THR A 77 -5.56 23.61 24.21
C THR A 77 -5.59 22.08 24.31
N GLU A 78 -6.34 21.54 25.26
CA GLU A 78 -6.54 20.09 25.35
C GLU A 78 -7.29 19.54 24.13
N GLU A 79 -8.25 20.29 23.59
CA GLU A 79 -9.02 19.93 22.39
C GLU A 79 -8.14 19.87 21.13
N SER A 80 -7.22 20.83 20.96
CA SER A 80 -6.29 20.83 19.83
C SER A 80 -5.30 19.66 19.89
N ALA A 81 -4.92 19.23 21.09
CA ALA A 81 -3.94 18.15 21.27
C ALA A 81 -4.49 16.80 20.78
N VAL A 82 -5.81 16.62 20.81
CA VAL A 82 -6.51 15.42 20.30
C VAL A 82 -6.32 15.27 18.79
N LEU A 83 -6.11 16.36 18.04
CA LEU A 83 -5.96 16.31 16.57
C LEU A 83 -4.55 15.91 16.12
N PHE A 84 -3.55 15.98 17.00
CA PHE A 84 -2.15 15.74 16.62
C PHE A 84 -1.87 14.29 16.20
N PRO A 85 -2.30 13.24 16.94
CA PRO A 85 -2.09 11.86 16.50
C PRO A 85 -2.75 11.56 15.14
N GLU A 86 -3.99 12.02 14.92
CA GLU A 86 -4.65 11.86 13.62
C GLU A 86 -3.93 12.63 12.50
N PHE A 87 -3.35 13.80 12.77
CA PHE A 87 -2.52 14.52 11.79
C PHE A 87 -1.32 13.66 11.34
N ILE A 88 -0.64 13.00 12.28
CA ILE A 88 0.48 12.09 11.97
C ILE A 88 -0.03 10.88 11.19
N SER A 89 -1.05 10.18 11.68
CA SER A 89 -1.61 8.99 11.03
C SER A 89 -2.15 9.30 9.62
N ARG A 90 -2.71 10.48 9.41
CA ARG A 90 -3.12 10.95 8.07
C ARG A 90 -1.93 11.21 7.17
N THR A 91 -0.90 11.89 7.68
CA THR A 91 0.34 12.14 6.91
C THR A 91 1.01 10.83 6.48
N VAL A 92 1.02 9.83 7.36
CA VAL A 92 1.52 8.47 7.06
C VAL A 92 0.70 7.80 5.96
N ARG A 93 -0.65 7.78 6.08
CA ARG A 93 -1.53 7.20 5.05
C ARG A 93 -1.39 7.89 3.70
N GLU A 94 -1.34 9.22 3.67
CA GLU A 94 -1.12 10.00 2.45
C GLU A 94 0.22 9.63 1.79
N ALA A 95 1.30 9.54 2.58
CA ALA A 95 2.62 9.15 2.09
C ALA A 95 2.63 7.74 1.49
N ILE A 96 2.00 6.77 2.16
CA ILE A 96 1.92 5.39 1.66
C ILE A 96 1.18 5.34 0.33
N VAL A 97 0.07 6.07 0.19
CA VAL A 97 -0.74 6.05 -1.04
C VAL A 97 -0.06 6.78 -2.20
N GLN A 98 0.59 7.91 -1.94
CA GLN A 98 1.14 8.77 -3.01
C GLN A 98 2.58 8.41 -3.40
N ASP A 99 3.40 8.00 -2.43
CA ASP A 99 4.86 7.92 -2.60
C ASP A 99 5.38 6.48 -2.66
N THR A 100 4.51 5.46 -2.63
CA THR A 100 4.93 4.05 -2.51
C THR A 100 4.17 3.12 -3.46
N MET A 101 4.79 1.99 -3.82
CA MET A 101 4.16 0.97 -4.67
C MET A 101 3.24 0.01 -3.90
N LEU A 102 3.19 0.12 -2.57
CA LEU A 102 2.43 -0.79 -1.69
C LEU A 102 0.95 -0.94 -2.09
N PRO A 103 0.21 0.13 -2.44
CA PRO A 103 -1.18 0.01 -2.88
C PRO A 103 -1.36 -0.82 -4.16
N TYR A 104 -0.29 -0.99 -4.96
CA TYR A 104 -0.33 -1.78 -6.19
C TYR A 104 -0.03 -3.26 -5.99
N LEU A 105 0.37 -3.67 -4.79
CA LEU A 105 0.63 -5.07 -4.46
C LEU A 105 -0.52 -5.72 -3.69
N ILE A 106 -1.29 -4.92 -2.95
CA ILE A 106 -2.31 -5.40 -2.01
C ILE A 106 -3.70 -5.34 -2.65
N GLY A 107 -4.43 -6.45 -2.54
CA GLY A 107 -5.77 -6.61 -3.12
C GLY A 107 -6.88 -6.43 -2.13
N GLN A 108 -6.73 -7.08 -0.98
CA GLN A 108 -7.72 -7.12 0.09
C GLN A 108 -7.08 -6.73 1.41
N ASN A 109 -7.75 -5.85 2.17
CA ASN A 109 -7.38 -5.51 3.53
C ASN A 109 -8.39 -6.11 4.50
N THR A 110 -7.91 -6.90 5.46
CA THR A 110 -8.73 -7.56 6.47
C THR A 110 -8.31 -7.08 7.86
N VAL A 111 -9.25 -6.51 8.60
CA VAL A 111 -8.99 -5.99 9.96
C VAL A 111 -9.46 -6.98 11.01
N ILE A 112 -8.55 -7.43 11.87
CA ILE A 112 -8.79 -8.46 12.90
C ILE A 112 -8.62 -7.92 14.32
N ASN A 113 -9.24 -8.54 15.31
CA ASN A 113 -9.18 -8.12 16.72
C ASN A 113 -8.32 -9.07 17.61
N GLY A 114 -7.45 -9.89 17.03
CA GLY A 114 -6.61 -10.83 17.79
C GLY A 114 -5.33 -11.21 17.07
N ASP A 115 -4.44 -11.93 17.77
CA ASP A 115 -3.05 -12.17 17.35
C ASP A 115 -2.87 -13.14 16.18
N SER A 116 -3.94 -13.81 15.76
CA SER A 116 -3.89 -14.86 14.75
C SER A 116 -5.08 -14.77 13.80
N TYR A 117 -4.80 -14.87 12.50
CA TYR A 117 -5.82 -14.97 11.46
C TYR A 117 -5.54 -16.18 10.56
N ARG A 118 -6.59 -16.98 10.33
CA ARG A 118 -6.56 -18.04 9.32
C ARG A 118 -7.20 -17.49 8.07
N SER A 119 -6.41 -17.38 7.00
CA SER A 119 -6.94 -16.99 5.70
C SER A 119 -7.79 -18.12 5.12
N TYR A 120 -8.77 -17.73 4.33
CA TYR A 120 -9.63 -18.65 3.60
C TYR A 120 -9.22 -18.64 2.13
N TYR A 121 -9.26 -19.81 1.50
CA TYR A 121 -9.03 -19.92 0.07
C TYR A 121 -10.06 -20.85 -0.55
N VAL A 122 -10.25 -20.67 -1.84
CA VAL A 122 -11.06 -21.58 -2.65
C VAL A 122 -10.13 -22.64 -3.22
N ASP A 123 -10.42 -23.90 -2.93
CA ASP A 123 -9.80 -25.05 -3.60
C ASP A 123 -10.55 -25.25 -4.92
N ASP A 124 -10.23 -24.40 -5.92
CA ASP A 124 -10.79 -24.54 -7.26
C ASP A 124 -10.05 -25.69 -7.95
N GLN A 125 -10.78 -26.77 -8.25
CA GLN A 125 -10.29 -27.82 -9.13
C GLN A 125 -10.96 -27.63 -10.48
N PRO A 126 -10.37 -26.86 -11.42
CA PRO A 126 -11.02 -26.51 -12.68
C PRO A 126 -11.37 -27.74 -13.56
N SER A 127 -10.76 -28.90 -13.33
CA SER A 127 -11.13 -30.15 -14.02
C SER A 127 -12.44 -30.79 -13.51
N LYS A 128 -12.77 -30.61 -12.22
CA LYS A 128 -13.96 -31.18 -11.56
C LYS A 128 -15.10 -30.18 -11.35
N GLN A 129 -14.80 -28.89 -11.35
CA GLN A 129 -15.75 -27.82 -10.98
C GLN A 129 -16.23 -26.98 -12.18
N LYS A 130 -15.79 -27.28 -13.40
CA LYS A 130 -16.33 -26.67 -14.64
C LYS A 130 -17.85 -26.80 -14.71
N LYS A 131 -18.52 -25.71 -15.13
CA LYS A 131 -19.96 -25.72 -15.44
C LYS A 131 -20.22 -26.77 -16.53
N ARG A 132 -20.70 -27.94 -16.14
CA ARG A 132 -21.18 -28.98 -17.05
C ARG A 132 -22.67 -28.78 -17.27
N ARG A 133 -23.16 -29.08 -18.47
CA ARG A 133 -24.60 -29.14 -18.74
C ARG A 133 -25.17 -30.32 -17.95
N VAL A 134 -25.85 -30.02 -16.86
CA VAL A 134 -26.52 -31.02 -16.00
C VAL A 134 -27.95 -31.20 -16.48
N THR A 135 -28.42 -32.46 -16.51
CA THR A 135 -29.84 -32.79 -16.73
C THR A 135 -30.65 -32.45 -15.48
N GLU A 136 -31.98 -32.31 -15.63
CA GLU A 136 -32.89 -32.07 -14.52
C GLU A 136 -32.68 -33.16 -13.43
N ALA A 137 -32.52 -32.74 -12.16
CA ALA A 137 -32.19 -33.56 -10.98
C ALA A 137 -30.74 -34.08 -10.80
N ALA A 138 -29.76 -33.68 -11.63
CA ALA A 138 -28.35 -33.99 -11.38
C ALA A 138 -27.70 -33.00 -10.38
N GLU A 139 -26.84 -33.50 -9.50
CA GLU A 139 -26.18 -32.69 -8.48
C GLU A 139 -25.19 -31.71 -9.12
N LEU A 140 -25.32 -30.42 -8.76
CA LEU A 140 -24.46 -29.35 -9.27
C LEU A 140 -23.03 -29.49 -8.72
N PRO A 141 -21.98 -29.20 -9.52
CA PRO A 141 -20.62 -29.13 -8.99
C PRO A 141 -20.53 -28.10 -7.87
N ARG A 142 -20.10 -28.53 -6.69
CA ARG A 142 -19.91 -27.67 -5.50
C ARG A 142 -18.48 -27.18 -5.43
N VAL A 143 -18.33 -25.91 -5.08
CA VAL A 143 -17.05 -25.28 -4.73
C VAL A 143 -16.99 -25.20 -3.20
N SER A 144 -15.89 -25.67 -2.59
CA SER A 144 -15.70 -25.60 -1.13
C SER A 144 -14.67 -24.53 -0.77
N ILE A 145 -15.06 -23.58 0.08
CA ILE A 145 -14.13 -22.64 0.71
C ILE A 145 -13.52 -23.34 1.92
N LYS A 146 -12.19 -23.41 2.00
CA LYS A 146 -11.46 -24.02 3.12
C LYS A 146 -10.64 -22.96 3.85
N GLY A 147 -10.60 -23.04 5.17
CA GLY A 147 -9.62 -22.30 5.97
C GLY A 147 -8.25 -22.96 5.83
N ARG A 148 -7.17 -22.17 5.78
CA ARG A 148 -5.81 -22.70 5.74
C ARG A 148 -5.37 -23.28 7.08
N GLU A 149 -4.45 -24.23 7.01
CA GLU A 149 -3.89 -24.89 8.19
C GLU A 149 -2.92 -23.98 8.96
N GLN A 150 -2.08 -23.22 8.25
CA GLN A 150 -1.20 -22.24 8.88
C GLN A 150 -1.87 -20.87 9.00
N THR A 151 -1.78 -20.33 10.22
CA THR A 151 -2.14 -18.96 10.55
C THR A 151 -1.18 -17.98 9.89
N VAL A 152 -1.71 -16.87 9.37
CA VAL A 152 -0.93 -15.73 8.88
C VAL A 152 -0.11 -15.15 10.03
N LYS A 153 1.22 -15.10 9.86
CA LYS A 153 2.11 -14.48 10.85
C LYS A 153 1.94 -12.97 10.79
N ILE A 154 1.71 -12.37 11.95
CA ILE A 154 1.59 -10.92 12.09
C ILE A 154 2.90 -10.41 12.66
N TYR A 155 3.51 -9.46 11.95
CA TYR A 155 4.74 -8.81 12.35
C TYR A 155 4.45 -7.35 12.72
N LYS A 156 5.18 -6.86 13.74
CA LYS A 156 5.12 -5.46 14.14
C LYS A 156 6.11 -4.66 13.29
N PHE A 157 5.59 -3.80 12.43
CA PHE A 157 6.38 -2.83 11.68
C PHE A 157 6.30 -1.50 12.39
N GLY A 158 7.42 -0.89 12.72
CA GLY A 158 7.39 0.42 13.33
C GLY A 158 8.73 1.11 13.38
N ARG A 159 8.69 2.43 13.41
CA ARG A 159 9.87 3.28 13.48
C ARG A 159 9.59 4.48 14.38
N ALA A 160 10.58 4.79 15.21
CA ALA A 160 10.51 5.88 16.17
C ALA A 160 11.40 7.05 15.75
N ILE A 161 10.94 8.28 15.98
CA ILE A 161 11.73 9.51 15.88
C ILE A 161 11.98 9.97 17.30
N GLU A 162 13.25 10.00 17.71
CA GLU A 162 13.65 10.69 18.92
C GLU A 162 14.14 12.09 18.55
N SER A 163 13.59 13.11 19.22
CA SER A 163 14.08 14.48 19.12
C SER A 163 13.87 15.22 20.44
N SER A 164 14.64 16.29 20.65
CA SER A 164 14.43 17.17 21.80
C SER A 164 13.03 17.77 21.74
N TYR A 165 12.37 17.82 22.91
CA TYR A 165 11.05 18.40 23.02
C TYR A 165 11.01 19.86 22.55
N GLU A 166 12.05 20.64 22.86
CA GLU A 166 12.16 22.02 22.40
C GLU A 166 12.28 22.12 20.88
N ALA A 167 13.05 21.22 20.28
CA ALA A 167 13.25 21.17 18.84
C ALA A 167 11.94 20.80 18.12
N LEU A 168 11.22 19.79 18.62
CA LEU A 168 9.93 19.39 18.05
C LEU A 168 8.89 20.49 18.20
N ARG A 169 8.77 21.12 19.37
CA ARG A 169 7.77 22.18 19.62
C ARG A 169 7.95 23.39 18.71
N ARG A 170 9.19 23.76 18.40
CA ARG A 170 9.54 24.90 17.54
C ARG A 170 9.54 24.56 16.04
N MET A 171 9.55 23.28 15.68
CA MET A 171 9.51 22.83 14.29
C MET A 171 8.18 23.23 13.63
N GLN A 172 8.24 23.72 12.40
CA GLN A 172 7.04 23.97 11.60
C GLN A 172 6.34 22.64 11.29
N ILE A 173 5.00 22.67 11.28
CA ILE A 173 4.18 21.46 11.08
C ILE A 173 4.47 20.82 9.70
N ASP A 174 4.72 21.62 8.68
CA ASP A 174 5.07 21.13 7.33
C ASP A 174 6.44 20.43 7.30
N MET A 175 7.45 20.95 7.99
CA MET A 175 8.74 20.29 8.16
C MET A 175 8.63 18.97 8.93
N LEU A 176 7.82 18.93 9.99
CA LEU A 176 7.53 17.67 10.68
C LEU A 176 6.85 16.67 9.74
N ALA A 177 5.90 17.13 8.92
CA ALA A 177 5.20 16.29 7.96
C ALA A 177 6.17 15.65 6.95
N ILE A 178 7.21 16.37 6.50
CA ILE A 178 8.26 15.81 5.62
C ILE A 178 9.02 14.67 6.31
N HIS A 179 9.39 14.84 7.59
CA HIS A 179 10.06 13.78 8.34
C HIS A 179 9.17 12.55 8.55
N VAL A 180 7.90 12.77 8.87
CA VAL A 180 6.89 11.69 8.99
C VAL A 180 6.72 10.96 7.66
N ARG A 181 6.61 11.67 6.54
CA ARG A 181 6.54 11.09 5.18
C ARG A 181 7.73 10.20 4.88
N ARG A 182 8.95 10.66 5.17
CA ARG A 182 10.17 9.86 4.97
C ARG A 182 10.13 8.52 5.73
N ILE A 183 9.57 8.52 6.94
CA ILE A 183 9.46 7.31 7.75
C ILE A 183 8.36 6.39 7.23
N ALA A 184 7.21 6.95 6.88
CA ALA A 184 6.13 6.21 6.24
C ALA A 184 6.61 5.51 4.96
N MET A 185 7.40 6.20 4.14
CA MET A 185 8.03 5.62 2.94
C MET A 185 8.95 4.45 3.28
N GLU A 186 9.73 4.52 4.36
CA GLU A 186 10.59 3.39 4.71
C GLU A 186 9.81 2.22 5.28
N VAL A 187 8.86 2.48 6.18
CA VAL A 187 7.96 1.43 6.69
C VAL A 187 7.24 0.73 5.53
N ALA A 188 6.85 1.48 4.50
CA ALA A 188 6.27 0.90 3.29
C ALA A 188 7.27 0.03 2.49
N LYS A 189 8.56 0.37 2.44
CA LYS A 189 9.57 -0.50 1.81
C LYS A 189 9.75 -1.80 2.58
N ASP A 190 9.81 -1.74 3.91
CA ASP A 190 9.91 -2.93 4.76
C ASP A 190 8.70 -3.85 4.54
N LYS A 191 7.50 -3.26 4.39
CA LYS A 191 6.28 -3.99 4.02
C LYS A 191 6.37 -4.61 2.62
N VAL A 192 6.91 -3.90 1.63
CA VAL A 192 7.10 -4.42 0.26
C VAL A 192 8.09 -5.58 0.25
N GLU A 193 9.17 -5.50 1.04
CA GLU A 193 10.16 -6.57 1.19
C GLU A 193 9.48 -7.87 1.70
N GLU A 194 8.67 -7.77 2.75
CA GLU A 194 7.89 -8.91 3.27
C GLU A 194 6.91 -9.47 2.22
N ILE A 195 6.22 -8.61 1.46
CA ILE A 195 5.30 -9.08 0.40
C ILE A 195 6.07 -9.84 -0.69
N ILE A 196 7.25 -9.36 -1.09
CA ILE A 196 8.09 -10.03 -2.09
C ILE A 196 8.55 -11.40 -1.57
N ASP A 197 8.92 -11.48 -0.30
CA ASP A 197 9.30 -12.74 0.35
C ASP A 197 8.13 -13.72 0.44
N VAL A 198 6.93 -13.25 0.76
CA VAL A 198 5.71 -14.07 0.76
C VAL A 198 5.35 -14.55 -0.65
N ILE A 199 5.56 -13.73 -1.69
CA ILE A 199 5.35 -14.15 -3.09
C ILE A 199 6.33 -15.27 -3.45
N LYS A 200 7.61 -15.10 -3.10
CA LYS A 200 8.69 -16.02 -3.47
C LYS A 200 8.65 -17.33 -2.70
N ASN A 201 8.56 -17.25 -1.37
CA ASN A 201 8.70 -18.40 -0.47
C ASN A 201 7.34 -18.98 -0.03
N GLY A 202 6.25 -18.25 -0.29
CA GLY A 202 4.91 -18.59 0.22
C GLY A 202 4.68 -18.10 1.65
N ASP A 203 3.43 -18.19 2.11
CA ASP A 203 3.00 -17.79 3.46
C ASP A 203 3.05 -18.95 4.49
N GLY A 204 3.80 -20.01 4.18
CA GLY A 204 3.89 -21.22 5.01
C GLY A 204 2.88 -22.33 4.67
N ASN A 205 1.98 -22.10 3.70
CA ASN A 205 1.01 -23.11 3.23
C ASN A 205 1.44 -23.79 1.91
N ASN A 206 2.75 -23.96 1.65
CA ASN A 206 3.30 -24.54 0.41
C ASN A 206 2.78 -23.88 -0.88
N ASN A 207 2.63 -22.57 -0.85
CA ASN A 207 2.04 -21.75 -1.92
C ASN A 207 3.03 -20.75 -2.52
N ALA A 208 4.30 -21.13 -2.60
CA ALA A 208 5.31 -20.36 -3.33
C ALA A 208 4.85 -20.13 -4.78
N ALA A 209 5.11 -18.93 -5.32
CA ALA A 209 4.75 -18.64 -6.70
C ALA A 209 5.52 -19.55 -7.67
N PRO A 210 4.85 -20.12 -8.69
CA PRO A 210 5.52 -20.94 -9.69
C PRO A 210 6.56 -20.12 -10.44
N VAL A 211 7.76 -20.69 -10.58
CA VAL A 211 8.88 -20.08 -11.30
C VAL A 211 8.90 -20.63 -12.71
N LEU A 212 8.56 -19.79 -13.69
CA LEU A 212 8.63 -20.08 -15.12
C LEU A 212 10.01 -19.68 -15.65
N LYS A 213 10.67 -20.62 -16.31
CA LYS A 213 11.98 -20.42 -16.94
C LYS A 213 11.78 -19.96 -18.38
N MET A 214 12.42 -18.84 -18.75
CA MET A 214 12.26 -18.23 -20.06
C MET A 214 12.59 -19.20 -21.19
N LYS A 215 13.66 -20.00 -21.06
CA LYS A 215 14.08 -20.92 -22.12
C LYS A 215 13.36 -22.26 -22.06
N ALA A 216 13.22 -22.83 -20.86
CA ALA A 216 12.72 -24.19 -20.71
C ALA A 216 11.19 -24.28 -20.85
N ASP A 217 10.45 -23.29 -20.35
CA ASP A 217 8.99 -23.38 -20.22
C ASP A 217 8.24 -22.51 -21.25
N LEU A 218 8.90 -21.49 -21.83
CA LEU A 218 8.23 -20.48 -22.67
C LEU A 218 8.77 -20.46 -24.10
N ASP A 219 10.03 -20.05 -24.30
CA ASP A 219 10.61 -19.86 -25.61
C ASP A 219 11.95 -20.59 -25.74
N GLY A 220 11.93 -21.77 -26.36
CA GLY A 220 13.12 -22.62 -26.53
C GLY A 220 14.28 -21.95 -27.29
N ASP A 221 13.96 -20.93 -28.10
CA ASP A 221 14.93 -20.15 -28.86
C ASP A 221 15.48 -18.94 -28.09
N ALA A 222 15.01 -18.70 -26.85
CA ALA A 222 15.47 -17.58 -26.04
C ALA A 222 16.95 -17.74 -25.62
N THR A 223 17.70 -16.63 -25.70
CA THR A 223 19.06 -16.55 -25.18
C THR A 223 19.01 -16.38 -23.66
N VAL A 224 19.70 -17.25 -22.94
CA VAL A 224 19.82 -17.18 -21.48
C VAL A 224 20.36 -15.81 -21.06
N GLY A 225 19.65 -15.13 -20.15
CA GLY A 225 20.03 -13.80 -19.66
C GLY A 225 19.58 -12.62 -20.53
N SER A 226 18.85 -12.88 -21.61
CA SER A 226 18.24 -11.85 -22.46
C SER A 226 16.72 -12.04 -22.52
N LEU A 227 15.97 -10.98 -22.28
CA LEU A 227 14.52 -10.98 -22.41
C LEU A 227 14.11 -11.17 -23.89
N SER A 228 13.49 -12.31 -24.20
CA SER A 228 12.76 -12.52 -25.47
C SER A 228 11.37 -11.89 -25.37
N THR A 229 11.00 -11.03 -26.33
CA THR A 229 9.66 -10.43 -26.42
C THR A 229 8.56 -11.50 -26.54
N LYS A 230 8.87 -12.60 -27.25
CA LYS A 230 7.95 -13.75 -27.41
C LYS A 230 7.78 -14.49 -26.08
N GLY A 231 8.88 -14.79 -25.39
CA GLY A 231 8.82 -15.44 -24.07
C GLY A 231 8.11 -14.58 -23.02
N PHE A 232 8.30 -13.25 -23.05
CA PHE A 232 7.56 -12.33 -22.17
C PHE A 232 6.05 -12.28 -22.49
N LEU A 233 5.66 -12.32 -23.76
CA LEU A 233 4.25 -12.41 -24.13
C LEU A 233 3.62 -13.73 -23.67
N LEU A 234 4.32 -14.86 -23.86
CA LEU A 234 3.87 -16.16 -23.35
C LEU A 234 3.73 -16.16 -21.83
N TYR A 235 4.68 -15.54 -21.12
CA TYR A 235 4.59 -15.34 -19.67
C TYR A 235 3.35 -14.53 -19.24
N LEU A 236 2.95 -13.52 -20.00
CA LEU A 236 1.71 -12.78 -19.72
C LEU A 236 0.46 -13.60 -20.07
N MET A 237 0.52 -14.44 -21.10
CA MET A 237 -0.59 -15.31 -21.50
C MET A 237 -0.84 -16.45 -20.51
N GLU A 238 0.18 -16.88 -19.78
CA GLU A 238 0.07 -17.85 -18.69
C GLU A 238 -0.91 -17.38 -17.59
N PHE A 239 -1.19 -16.09 -17.46
CA PHE A 239 -2.17 -15.55 -16.52
C PHE A 239 -3.62 -15.67 -17.07
N GLU A 240 -4.08 -16.91 -17.34
CA GLU A 240 -5.39 -17.17 -17.94
C GLU A 240 -6.58 -16.86 -17.01
N GLU A 241 -6.48 -17.25 -15.73
CA GLU A 241 -7.58 -17.10 -14.76
C GLU A 241 -7.63 -15.71 -14.13
N PHE A 242 -6.46 -15.13 -13.88
CA PHE A 242 -6.30 -13.82 -13.24
C PHE A 242 -5.31 -12.96 -14.03
N PRO A 243 -5.76 -11.94 -14.78
CA PRO A 243 -4.85 -11.14 -15.61
C PRO A 243 -3.81 -10.41 -14.75
N CYS A 244 -2.54 -10.46 -15.15
CA CYS A 244 -1.48 -9.73 -14.45
C CYS A 244 -1.68 -8.22 -14.60
N ASN A 245 -1.60 -7.46 -13.50
CA ASN A 245 -1.75 -6.00 -13.51
C ASN A 245 -0.53 -5.28 -12.94
N THR A 246 0.35 -5.98 -12.20
CA THR A 246 1.52 -5.40 -11.57
C THR A 246 2.71 -6.32 -11.78
N LEU A 247 3.81 -5.77 -12.29
CA LEU A 247 5.08 -6.44 -12.48
C LEU A 247 6.11 -5.79 -11.56
N VAL A 248 6.86 -6.58 -10.80
CA VAL A 248 7.99 -6.11 -10.00
C VAL A 248 9.24 -6.81 -10.50
N ALA A 249 10.15 -6.06 -11.11
CA ALA A 249 11.36 -6.59 -11.72
C ALA A 249 12.62 -6.22 -10.92
N ALA A 250 13.68 -7.00 -11.09
CA ALA A 250 15.02 -6.56 -10.73
C ALA A 250 15.48 -5.42 -11.66
N LYS A 251 16.45 -4.60 -11.22
CA LYS A 251 16.89 -3.41 -11.96
C LYS A 251 17.34 -3.72 -13.39
N ASP A 252 18.06 -4.81 -13.56
CA ASP A 252 18.55 -5.34 -14.84
C ASP A 252 17.41 -5.84 -15.74
N ALA A 253 16.48 -6.64 -15.19
CA ALA A 253 15.30 -7.11 -15.90
C ALA A 253 14.36 -5.95 -16.31
N PHE A 254 14.22 -4.93 -15.45
CA PHE A 254 13.47 -3.71 -15.73
C PHE A 254 14.05 -2.95 -16.91
N ILE A 255 15.38 -2.78 -16.95
CA ILE A 255 16.05 -2.11 -18.08
C ILE A 255 15.78 -2.88 -19.39
N GLN A 256 15.89 -4.22 -19.37
CA GLN A 256 15.60 -5.03 -20.56
C GLN A 256 14.15 -4.90 -21.02
N LEU A 257 13.17 -4.91 -20.10
CA LEU A 257 11.75 -4.72 -20.40
C LEU A 257 11.44 -3.35 -21.02
N VAL A 258 12.02 -2.29 -20.45
CA VAL A 258 11.80 -0.92 -20.93
C VAL A 258 12.40 -0.73 -22.33
N LEU A 259 13.62 -1.25 -22.56
CA LEU A 259 14.27 -1.19 -23.86
C LEU A 259 13.55 -2.03 -24.93
N ALA A 260 12.97 -3.18 -24.54
CA ALA A 260 12.23 -4.04 -25.46
C ALA A 260 10.88 -3.46 -25.89
N ASN A 261 10.23 -2.67 -25.04
CA ASN A 261 8.89 -2.13 -25.29
C ASN A 261 8.90 -0.76 -25.98
N ILE A 262 9.94 0.05 -25.77
CA ILE A 262 10.08 1.37 -26.42
C ILE A 262 11.29 1.35 -27.36
N PRO A 263 11.11 0.95 -28.64
CA PRO A 263 12.18 1.07 -29.62
C PRO A 263 12.51 2.56 -29.82
N ASN A 264 13.79 2.92 -29.71
CA ASN A 264 14.34 4.29 -29.83
C ASN A 264 14.01 5.25 -28.67
N LEU A 265 14.24 4.83 -27.42
CA LEU A 265 14.19 5.72 -26.25
C LEU A 265 15.18 6.90 -26.38
N SER A 266 14.65 8.11 -26.46
CA SER A 266 15.45 9.33 -26.32
C SER A 266 15.80 9.59 -24.85
N THR A 267 16.89 10.32 -24.58
CA THR A 267 17.31 10.68 -23.20
C THR A 267 16.19 11.41 -22.43
N THR A 268 15.31 12.13 -23.13
CA THR A 268 14.17 12.85 -22.56
C THR A 268 13.05 11.92 -22.11
N ASP A 269 12.83 10.81 -22.82
CA ASP A 269 11.85 9.79 -22.44
C ASP A 269 12.36 8.94 -21.28
N LEU A 270 13.67 8.69 -21.22
CA LEU A 270 14.34 8.07 -20.08
C LEU A 270 14.18 8.91 -18.78
N LEU A 271 14.29 10.24 -18.89
CA LEU A 271 14.09 11.15 -17.76
C LEU A 271 12.64 11.19 -17.27
N LYS A 272 11.65 11.13 -18.18
CA LYS A 272 10.22 11.02 -17.80
C LYS A 272 9.90 9.70 -17.13
N LEU A 273 10.49 8.61 -17.63
CA LEU A 273 10.33 7.26 -17.12
C LEU A 273 10.96 7.09 -15.73
N LEU A 274 12.12 7.70 -15.49
CA LEU A 274 12.74 7.77 -14.15
C LEU A 274 11.93 8.63 -13.17
N ALA A 275 11.33 9.73 -13.63
CA ALA A 275 10.55 10.64 -12.79
C ALA A 275 9.20 10.04 -12.31
N GLN A 276 8.65 9.07 -13.04
CA GLN A 276 7.34 8.46 -12.74
C GLN A 276 7.43 6.98 -12.29
N GLY A 277 8.50 6.27 -12.65
CA GLY A 277 8.62 4.83 -12.44
C GLY A 277 8.84 4.38 -10.99
N THR A 278 9.27 5.27 -10.09
CA THR A 278 9.49 4.94 -8.67
C THR A 278 8.22 5.02 -7.81
N THR A 279 7.24 5.85 -8.21
CA THR A 279 6.03 6.11 -7.42
C THR A 279 4.75 5.59 -8.08
N VAL A 280 4.63 5.68 -9.42
CA VAL A 280 3.40 5.31 -10.15
C VAL A 280 3.56 4.02 -10.97
N GLY A 281 4.81 3.66 -11.29
CA GLY A 281 5.15 2.55 -12.19
C GLY A 281 4.92 2.94 -13.66
N ILE A 282 5.50 2.17 -14.59
CA ILE A 282 5.25 2.39 -16.02
C ILE A 282 4.01 1.61 -16.42
N SER A 283 3.00 2.27 -16.98
CA SER A 283 1.86 1.58 -17.58
C SER A 283 2.22 1.01 -18.94
N LEU A 284 2.06 -0.29 -19.11
CA LEU A 284 2.15 -0.98 -20.39
C LEU A 284 0.72 -1.30 -20.84
N SER A 285 0.28 -0.65 -21.92
CA SER A 285 -1.03 -0.91 -22.51
C SER A 285 -0.92 -1.92 -23.65
N ALA A 286 -1.46 -3.13 -23.45
CA ALA A 286 -1.56 -4.17 -24.47
C ALA A 286 -3.03 -4.43 -24.84
N PRO A 287 -3.41 -4.43 -26.14
CA PRO A 287 -4.81 -4.50 -26.59
C PRO A 287 -5.61 -5.75 -26.18
N GLN A 288 -4.97 -6.79 -25.67
CA GLN A 288 -5.62 -8.07 -25.28
C GLN A 288 -5.68 -8.32 -23.78
N LEU A 289 -5.26 -7.37 -22.92
CA LEU A 289 -5.42 -7.49 -21.47
C LEU A 289 -6.76 -6.86 -21.04
N PRO A 290 -7.65 -7.60 -20.33
CA PRO A 290 -8.97 -7.09 -19.91
C PRO A 290 -8.94 -5.82 -19.05
N SER A 291 -7.82 -5.54 -18.39
CA SER A 291 -7.51 -4.29 -17.70
C SER A 291 -6.26 -3.69 -18.32
N GLY A 292 -6.44 -2.80 -19.30
CA GLY A 292 -5.43 -2.38 -20.29
C GLY A 292 -4.19 -1.62 -19.79
N ASP A 293 -3.79 -1.76 -18.52
CA ASP A 293 -2.62 -1.10 -17.93
C ASP A 293 -1.89 -2.08 -16.98
N VAL A 294 -0.74 -2.60 -17.41
CA VAL A 294 0.17 -3.35 -16.52
C VAL A 294 1.20 -2.38 -15.95
N ARG A 295 1.28 -2.26 -14.63
CA ARG A 295 2.25 -1.38 -13.97
C ARG A 295 3.56 -2.09 -13.72
N LEU A 296 4.64 -1.56 -14.26
CA LEU A 296 5.99 -2.06 -14.02
C LEU A 296 6.71 -1.25 -12.94
N PHE A 297 7.14 -1.93 -11.89
CA PHE A 297 7.97 -1.43 -10.79
C PHE A 297 9.31 -2.16 -10.76
N TRP A 298 10.29 -1.57 -10.08
CA TRP A 298 11.55 -2.22 -9.76
C TRP A 298 11.80 -2.21 -8.25
N HIS A 299 12.37 -3.30 -7.72
CA HIS A 299 12.74 -3.39 -6.31
C HIS A 299 14.12 -4.03 -6.14
N LYS A 300 14.84 -3.64 -5.07
CA LYS A 300 16.20 -4.14 -4.79
C LYS A 300 16.24 -5.63 -4.42
N ASP A 301 15.17 -6.12 -3.80
CA ASP A 301 15.11 -7.48 -3.23
C ASP A 301 14.64 -8.53 -4.23
N VAL A 302 14.21 -8.10 -5.42
CA VAL A 302 13.97 -9.03 -6.53
C VAL A 302 15.33 -9.49 -7.06
N PRO A 303 15.59 -10.82 -7.12
CA PRO A 303 16.86 -11.33 -7.63
C PRO A 303 17.11 -10.91 -9.08
N SER A 304 18.38 -10.70 -9.43
CA SER A 304 18.83 -10.36 -10.78
C SER A 304 18.18 -11.25 -11.84
N LEU A 305 17.78 -10.64 -12.96
CA LEU A 305 17.13 -11.29 -14.09
C LEU A 305 15.80 -12.00 -13.76
N GLN A 306 15.10 -11.56 -12.70
CA GLN A 306 13.77 -12.04 -12.37
C GLN A 306 12.69 -10.94 -12.47
N ILE A 307 11.48 -11.37 -12.85
CA ILE A 307 10.29 -10.54 -12.92
C ILE A 307 9.15 -11.24 -12.17
N TYR A 308 8.54 -10.56 -11.22
CA TYR A 308 7.45 -11.09 -10.42
C TYR A 308 6.16 -10.51 -10.98
N GLY A 309 5.28 -11.37 -11.47
CA GLY A 309 3.95 -10.99 -11.95
C GLY A 309 2.90 -11.21 -10.89
N VAL A 310 2.12 -10.17 -10.63
CA VAL A 310 1.14 -10.12 -9.56
C VAL A 310 -0.16 -9.57 -10.13
N ASN A 311 -1.26 -10.27 -9.87
CA ASN A 311 -2.58 -9.67 -9.94
C ASN A 311 -2.90 -9.06 -8.57
N ARG A 312 -2.74 -7.74 -8.47
CA ARG A 312 -3.03 -6.95 -7.27
C ARG A 312 -4.33 -7.35 -6.58
N GLN A 313 -5.44 -7.54 -7.30
CA GLN A 313 -6.76 -7.74 -6.70
C GLN A 313 -6.91 -9.09 -5.98
N TYR A 314 -6.16 -10.10 -6.42
CA TYR A 314 -6.37 -11.50 -6.01
C TYR A 314 -5.12 -12.17 -5.45
N ALA A 315 -3.95 -11.51 -5.49
CA ALA A 315 -2.70 -12.11 -5.05
C ALA A 315 -2.51 -12.04 -3.53
N ILE A 316 -2.60 -10.83 -2.93
CA ILE A 316 -2.19 -10.59 -1.55
C ILE A 316 -3.35 -10.02 -0.73
N GLU A 317 -3.60 -10.67 0.41
CA GLU A 317 -4.41 -10.14 1.51
C GLU A 317 -3.48 -9.58 2.58
N GLN A 318 -3.64 -8.29 2.90
CA GLN A 318 -3.03 -7.67 4.08
C GLN A 318 -3.98 -7.85 5.26
N VAL A 319 -3.47 -8.44 6.32
CA VAL A 319 -4.17 -8.61 7.58
C VAL A 319 -3.61 -7.60 8.57
N THR A 320 -4.44 -6.67 9.02
CA THR A 320 -4.06 -5.62 9.97
C THR A 320 -4.80 -5.82 11.28
N GLU A 321 -4.11 -5.69 12.41
CA GLU A 321 -4.75 -5.76 13.72
C GLU A 321 -5.46 -4.42 14.05
N ALA A 322 -6.68 -4.50 14.59
CA ALA A 322 -7.53 -3.36 14.88
C ALA A 322 -6.97 -2.46 15.98
N GLY A 323 -6.70 -1.21 15.60
CA GLY A 323 -6.04 -0.24 16.49
C GLY A 323 -4.55 -0.52 16.65
N SER A 324 -3.94 -1.31 15.75
CA SER A 324 -2.48 -1.44 15.69
C SER A 324 -1.80 -0.27 15.01
N ASP A 325 -2.54 0.59 14.29
CA ASP A 325 -2.12 1.92 13.83
C ASP A 325 -1.87 2.83 15.04
N ILE A 326 -0.79 2.55 15.76
CA ILE A 326 -0.40 3.25 16.96
C ILE A 326 0.58 4.34 16.53
N SER A 327 0.06 5.56 16.45
CA SER A 327 0.89 6.76 16.47
C SER A 327 0.91 7.29 17.89
N GLU A 328 1.95 6.92 18.62
CA GLU A 328 2.17 7.38 19.99
C GLU A 328 3.27 8.44 19.98
N SER A 329 2.94 9.61 20.53
CA SER A 329 3.93 10.62 20.89
C SER A 329 4.05 10.60 22.41
N ASP A 330 5.15 10.04 22.90
CA ASP A 330 5.45 10.07 24.33
C ASP A 330 6.46 11.18 24.64
N LYS A 331 6.28 11.83 25.79
CA LYS A 331 7.17 12.88 26.30
C LYS A 331 7.95 12.30 27.46
N PHE A 332 9.22 12.01 27.24
CA PHE A 332 10.11 11.59 28.31
C PHE A 332 10.56 12.82 29.12
N ILE A 333 9.83 13.09 30.20
CA ILE A 333 10.07 14.23 31.10
C ILE A 333 11.50 14.21 31.66
N THR A 334 12.06 13.03 31.92
CA THR A 334 13.39 12.85 32.53
C THR A 334 14.55 13.24 31.61
N ARG A 335 14.36 13.23 30.29
CA ARG A 335 15.43 13.50 29.30
C ARG A 335 15.15 14.71 28.41
N GLN A 336 14.03 15.40 28.63
CA GLN A 336 13.55 16.47 27.75
C GLN A 336 13.45 16.04 26.27
N THR A 337 13.32 14.74 26.01
CA THR A 337 13.14 14.17 24.67
C THR A 337 11.68 13.78 24.47
N SER A 338 11.22 13.87 23.23
CA SER A 338 9.95 13.30 22.82
C SER A 338 10.22 12.29 21.72
N VAL A 339 9.54 11.15 21.86
CA VAL A 339 9.61 10.07 20.89
C VAL A 339 8.27 10.01 20.18
N LEU A 340 8.29 10.14 18.86
CA LEU A 340 7.16 9.85 18.00
C LEU A 340 7.35 8.45 17.43
N THR A 341 6.57 7.49 17.89
CA THR A 341 6.58 6.12 17.36
C THR A 341 5.38 5.94 16.45
N ILE A 342 5.66 5.46 15.24
CA ILE A 342 4.64 4.98 14.30
C ILE A 342 4.85 3.48 14.21
N SER A 343 3.89 2.70 14.69
CA SER A 343 3.89 1.25 14.53
C SER A 343 2.56 0.74 14.04
N GLU A 344 2.60 -0.40 13.36
CA GLU A 344 1.46 -1.10 12.79
C GLU A 344 1.75 -2.60 12.77
N ASN A 345 0.76 -3.42 13.12
CA ASN A 345 0.88 -4.87 13.11
C ASN A 345 0.22 -5.40 11.83
N ASN A 346 1.04 -5.99 10.95
CA ASN A 346 0.59 -6.51 9.66
C ASN A 346 1.07 -7.93 9.43
N GLY A 347 0.20 -8.75 8.85
CA GLY A 347 0.54 -10.01 8.23
C GLY A 347 0.13 -10.01 6.75
N TYR A 348 0.82 -10.80 5.93
CA TYR A 348 0.49 -10.95 4.51
C TYR A 348 0.19 -12.42 4.21
N SER A 349 -0.89 -12.66 3.49
CA SER A 349 -1.28 -14.00 3.05
C SER A 349 -1.55 -13.99 1.54
N LYS A 350 -1.23 -15.10 0.86
CA LYS A 350 -1.59 -15.23 -0.56
C LYS A 350 -2.99 -15.80 -0.66
N VAL A 351 -3.89 -15.12 -1.35
CA VAL A 351 -5.28 -15.59 -1.51
C VAL A 351 -5.34 -16.71 -2.56
N PHE A 352 -4.89 -16.40 -3.79
CA PHE A 352 -4.84 -17.35 -4.91
C PHE A 352 -3.40 -17.56 -5.39
N ASN A 353 -2.99 -18.81 -5.59
CA ASN A 353 -1.63 -19.09 -6.06
C ASN A 353 -1.48 -18.77 -7.56
N GLU A 354 -2.53 -18.98 -8.38
CA GLU A 354 -2.49 -18.63 -9.81
C GLU A 354 -2.36 -17.13 -10.08
N ALA A 355 -2.71 -16.28 -9.10
CA ALA A 355 -2.62 -14.82 -9.21
C ALA A 355 -1.18 -14.28 -9.13
N THR A 356 -0.19 -15.14 -8.88
CA THR A 356 1.23 -14.78 -8.83
C THR A 356 2.07 -15.75 -9.64
N LYS A 357 2.97 -15.26 -10.49
CA LYS A 357 3.98 -16.09 -11.17
C LYS A 357 5.33 -15.37 -11.13
N ILE A 358 6.43 -16.10 -11.24
CA ILE A 358 7.78 -15.53 -11.32
C ILE A 358 8.39 -15.95 -12.65
N LEU A 359 8.91 -15.00 -13.42
CA LEU A 359 9.70 -15.25 -14.62
C LEU A 359 11.18 -15.18 -14.27
N ASN A 360 11.92 -16.24 -14.60
CA ASN A 360 13.38 -16.28 -14.54
C ASN A 360 13.96 -16.18 -15.96
N ILE A 361 14.62 -15.06 -16.26
CA ILE A 361 15.24 -14.80 -17.57
C ILE A 361 16.57 -15.54 -17.71
N ASN A 362 17.19 -15.93 -16.60
CA ASN A 362 18.48 -16.61 -16.57
C ASN A 362 18.37 -18.14 -16.70
N ALA A 363 17.18 -18.70 -16.91
CA ALA A 363 16.95 -20.15 -16.92
C ALA A 363 16.05 -20.61 -18.05
#